data_AF-A0A443QHK3-F1
#
_entry.id   AF-A0A443QHK3-F1
#
_cell.length_a   1.000
_cell.length_b   1.000
_cell.length_c   1.000
_cell.angle_alpha   90.00
_cell.angle_beta   90.00
_cell.angle_gamma   90.00
#
_symmetry.space_group_name_H-M   'P 1'
#
loop_
_entity.id
_entity.type
_entity.pdbx_description
1 polymer ?
#
loop_
_entity_poly.entity_id
_entity_poly.type
_entity_poly.pdbx_seq_one_letter_code
_entity_poly.pdbx_strand_id
1 'polypeptide(L)'
;NAMDIGLTPAPSIVYRPIGGILDLFVFVGQSPDNVVSDYINLIGLPSMPPMWGLGFHLCRYGYNSAQRTMKIWNNTKNAKIPFDVQWNDIDYMDNFNDFTYDKTTYSGLPEFVELIHKLGMHYVMIIDPGVSGGEKSGTYPPYDEGMQMDIFIKNSTGQVLIGRVWNKSGKTV
;
A
#
# COMPACT_ATOMS: atom_id res chain seq x y z
N ASN A 1 16.32 -11.54 -7.97
CA ASN A 1 16.94 -12.60 -7.12
C ASN A 1 17.44 -11.97 -5.83
N ALA A 2 17.37 -12.68 -4.71
CA ALA A 2 18.03 -12.22 -3.49
C ALA A 2 19.55 -12.08 -3.74
N MET A 3 20.19 -11.08 -3.12
CA MET A 3 21.61 -10.84 -3.25
C MET A 3 22.18 -10.17 -2.01
N ASP A 4 23.46 -10.45 -1.72
CA ASP A 4 24.26 -9.63 -0.82
C ASP A 4 25.13 -8.65 -1.61
N ILE A 5 25.32 -7.46 -1.06
CA ILE A 5 26.30 -6.47 -1.51
C ILE A 5 27.31 -6.27 -0.38
N GLY A 6 28.54 -6.75 -0.58
CA GLY A 6 29.63 -6.62 0.37
C GLY A 6 30.53 -5.42 0.05
N LEU A 7 30.87 -4.65 1.07
CA LEU A 7 31.89 -3.59 1.01
C LEU A 7 33.17 -4.07 1.71
N THR A 8 34.33 -3.74 1.17
CA THR A 8 35.63 -4.06 1.78
C THR A 8 36.35 -2.81 2.31
N PRO A 9 37.39 -2.95 3.15
CA PRO A 9 38.24 -1.82 3.53
C PRO A 9 39.02 -1.17 2.38
N ALA A 10 39.38 -1.96 1.36
CA ALA A 10 39.75 -1.40 0.05
C ALA A 10 38.48 -0.90 -0.66
N PRO A 11 38.53 0.11 -1.55
CA PRO A 11 37.35 0.60 -2.26
C PRO A 11 36.90 -0.42 -3.33
N SER A 12 36.29 -1.51 -2.88
CA SER A 12 35.74 -2.57 -3.71
C SER A 12 34.35 -2.98 -3.24
N ILE A 13 33.52 -3.38 -4.21
CA ILE A 13 32.14 -3.82 -4.02
C ILE A 13 32.04 -5.23 -4.56
N VAL A 14 31.43 -6.14 -3.79
CA VAL A 14 31.24 -7.55 -4.16
C VAL A 14 29.74 -7.86 -4.23
N TYR A 15 29.26 -8.24 -5.41
CA TYR A 15 27.88 -8.66 -5.65
C TYR A 15 27.75 -10.18 -5.54
N ARG A 16 26.81 -10.69 -4.74
CA ARG A 16 26.57 -12.14 -4.55
C ARG A 16 25.09 -12.50 -4.77
N PRO A 17 24.61 -12.57 -6.02
CA PRO A 17 23.23 -12.98 -6.32
C PRO A 17 23.08 -14.51 -6.29
N ILE A 18 21.90 -15.00 -5.91
CA ILE A 18 21.59 -16.45 -5.92
C ILE A 18 21.01 -16.98 -7.24
N GLY A 19 20.89 -16.14 -8.26
CA GLY A 19 20.33 -16.52 -9.57
C GLY A 19 20.18 -15.33 -10.52
N GLY A 20 19.70 -15.61 -11.74
CA GLY A 20 19.57 -14.64 -12.83
C GLY A 20 20.85 -14.47 -13.64
N ILE A 21 21.01 -13.30 -14.26
CA ILE A 21 22.21 -12.90 -15.01
C ILE A 21 22.88 -11.69 -14.35
N LEU A 22 24.12 -11.41 -14.76
CA LEU A 22 24.75 -10.13 -14.46
C LEU A 22 24.48 -9.19 -15.63
N ASP A 23 23.60 -8.23 -15.41
CA ASP A 23 23.30 -7.12 -16.34
C ASP A 23 23.70 -5.81 -15.64
N LEU A 24 24.76 -5.18 -16.13
CA LEU A 24 25.45 -4.08 -15.45
C LEU A 24 25.45 -2.81 -16.31
N PHE A 25 24.99 -1.71 -15.71
CA PHE A 25 25.02 -0.38 -16.28
C PHE A 25 26.00 0.51 -15.52
N VAL A 26 26.87 1.21 -16.24
CA VAL A 26 27.83 2.17 -15.67
C VAL A 26 27.51 3.55 -16.23
N PHE A 27 27.21 4.48 -15.33
CA PHE A 27 26.86 5.86 -15.66
C PHE A 27 28.03 6.78 -15.32
N VAL A 28 28.41 7.65 -16.26
CA VAL A 28 29.55 8.56 -16.12
C VAL A 28 29.09 9.98 -16.40
N GLY A 29 28.90 10.76 -15.33
CA GLY A 29 28.43 12.15 -15.40
C GLY A 29 29.50 13.15 -14.92
N GLN A 30 29.36 14.40 -15.34
CA GLN A 30 30.24 15.50 -14.90
C GLN A 30 29.95 15.94 -13.46
N SER A 31 28.76 15.59 -12.94
CA SER A 31 28.32 15.80 -11.57
C SER A 31 27.49 14.61 -11.06
N PRO A 32 27.31 14.45 -9.73
CA PRO A 32 26.39 13.47 -9.17
C PRO A 32 24.95 13.59 -9.72
N ASP A 33 24.47 14.81 -9.98
CA ASP A 33 23.14 15.05 -10.54
C ASP A 33 22.99 14.49 -11.96
N ASN A 34 24.04 14.57 -12.78
CA ASN A 34 24.04 13.95 -14.11
C ASN A 34 23.98 12.42 -14.01
N VAL A 35 24.74 11.82 -13.09
CA VAL A 35 24.72 10.37 -12.86
C VAL A 35 23.32 9.89 -12.47
N VAL A 36 22.65 10.61 -11.56
CA VAL A 36 21.26 10.30 -11.17
C VAL A 36 20.30 10.50 -12.34
N SER A 37 20.48 11.55 -13.13
CA SER A 37 19.64 11.82 -14.31
C SER A 37 19.75 10.71 -15.37
N ASP A 38 20.96 10.26 -15.68
CA ASP A 38 21.19 9.17 -16.64
C ASP A 38 20.60 7.84 -16.14
N TYR A 39 20.73 7.55 -14.85
CA TYR A 39 20.09 6.38 -14.22
C TYR A 39 18.56 6.43 -14.35
N ILE A 40 17.94 7.57 -14.03
CA ILE A 40 16.48 7.74 -14.12
C ILE A 40 16.00 7.66 -15.58
N ASN A 41 16.76 8.19 -16.54
CA ASN A 41 16.44 8.06 -17.96
C ASN A 41 16.42 6.61 -18.43
N LEU A 42 17.23 5.74 -17.82
CA LEU A 42 17.21 4.30 -18.10
C LEU A 42 15.99 3.60 -17.45
N ILE A 43 15.73 3.84 -16.16
CA ILE A 43 14.71 3.10 -15.41
C ILE A 43 13.28 3.66 -15.55
N GLY A 44 13.14 4.87 -16.09
CA GLY A 44 11.88 5.59 -16.22
C GLY A 44 11.78 6.80 -15.29
N LEU A 45 11.24 7.90 -15.82
CA LEU A 45 11.06 9.15 -15.08
C LEU A 45 10.01 8.98 -13.96
N PRO A 46 10.20 9.64 -12.79
CA PRO A 46 9.20 9.66 -11.73
C PRO A 46 7.87 10.22 -12.23
N SER A 47 6.75 9.61 -11.80
CA SER A 47 5.42 10.14 -12.07
C SER A 47 5.20 11.47 -11.36
N MET A 48 4.54 12.42 -12.03
CA MET A 48 4.16 13.69 -11.41
C MET A 48 3.06 13.47 -10.35
N PRO A 49 3.29 13.77 -9.05
CA PRO A 49 2.26 13.62 -8.03
C PRO A 49 1.16 14.68 -8.19
N PRO A 50 -0.09 14.39 -7.77
CA PRO A 50 -1.12 15.42 -7.69
C PRO A 50 -0.75 16.44 -6.61
N MET A 51 -1.14 17.70 -6.80
CA MET A 51 -0.77 18.79 -5.87
C MET A 51 -1.19 18.54 -4.41
N TRP A 52 -2.37 17.97 -4.18
CA TRP A 52 -2.86 17.65 -2.83
C TRP A 52 -1.98 16.59 -2.13
N GLY A 53 -1.28 15.74 -2.89
CA GLY A 53 -0.37 14.73 -2.36
C GLY A 53 0.92 15.32 -1.78
N LEU A 54 1.17 16.62 -1.98
CA LEU A 54 2.25 17.38 -1.34
C LEU A 54 1.80 18.05 -0.03
N GLY A 55 0.50 17.97 0.29
CA GLY A 55 -0.07 18.48 1.54
C GLY A 55 0.28 17.61 2.75
N PHE A 56 -0.21 17.98 3.93
CA PHE A 56 -0.01 17.16 5.13
C PHE A 56 -1.06 16.04 5.21
N HIS A 57 -0.59 14.82 5.48
CA HIS A 57 -1.40 13.60 5.58
C HIS A 57 -1.45 13.13 7.03
N LEU A 58 -2.64 12.81 7.55
CA LEU A 58 -2.80 12.33 8.92
C LEU A 58 -3.36 10.89 8.96
N CYS A 59 -2.59 9.99 9.56
CA CYS A 59 -2.92 8.57 9.66
C CYS A 59 -2.55 8.00 11.05
N ARG A 60 -3.16 6.87 11.39
CA ARG A 60 -2.63 5.89 12.34
C ARG A 60 -3.33 4.55 12.12
N TYR A 61 -2.66 3.48 12.53
CA TYR A 61 -3.35 2.28 12.99
C TYR A 61 -3.99 2.52 14.37
N GLY A 62 -5.23 2.10 14.54
CA GLY A 62 -6.01 2.18 15.78
C GLY A 62 -6.87 3.44 15.88
N TYR A 63 -7.43 3.93 14.77
CA TYR A 63 -8.56 4.86 14.87
C TYR A 63 -9.82 4.11 15.35
N ASN A 64 -9.98 2.85 14.98
CA ASN A 64 -11.00 1.92 15.50
C ASN A 64 -12.47 2.35 15.38
N SER A 65 -12.80 3.48 14.74
CA SER A 65 -14.16 3.85 14.35
C SER A 65 -14.21 5.09 13.45
N ALA A 66 -15.34 5.24 12.73
CA ALA A 66 -15.62 6.44 11.95
C ALA A 66 -15.75 7.69 12.86
N GLN A 67 -16.38 7.56 14.03
CA GLN A 67 -16.57 8.69 14.96
C GLN A 67 -15.22 9.17 15.51
N ARG A 68 -14.28 8.27 15.79
CA ARG A 68 -12.94 8.64 16.25
C ARG A 68 -12.13 9.30 15.14
N THR A 69 -12.23 8.80 13.91
CA THR A 69 -11.63 9.43 12.73
C THR A 69 -12.13 10.86 12.57
N MET A 70 -13.46 11.06 12.60
CA MET A 70 -14.09 12.39 12.48
C MET A 70 -13.72 13.33 13.65
N LYS A 71 -13.64 12.81 14.88
CA LYS A 71 -13.18 13.60 16.04
C LYS A 71 -11.75 14.12 15.84
N ILE A 72 -10.86 13.29 15.32
CA ILE A 72 -9.46 13.65 15.11
C ILE A 72 -9.33 14.65 13.97
N TRP A 73 -10.02 14.41 12.85
CA TRP A 73 -10.16 15.36 11.76
C TRP A 73 -10.63 16.75 12.26
N ASN A 74 -11.70 16.79 13.08
CA ASN A 74 -12.24 18.04 13.62
C ASN A 74 -11.27 18.71 14.59
N ASN A 75 -10.58 17.95 15.44
CA ASN A 75 -9.58 18.50 16.36
C ASN A 75 -8.41 19.15 15.61
N THR A 76 -7.90 18.51 14.55
CA THR A 76 -6.81 19.04 13.71
C THR A 76 -7.24 20.36 13.05
N LYS A 77 -8.47 20.39 12.51
CA LYS A 77 -9.06 21.61 11.94
C LYS A 77 -9.23 22.73 12.99
N ASN A 78 -9.75 22.41 14.16
CA ASN A 78 -9.94 23.38 15.25
C ASN A 78 -8.62 23.94 15.78
N ALA A 79 -7.55 23.12 15.76
CA ALA A 79 -6.19 23.55 16.08
C ALA A 79 -5.53 24.38 14.97
N LYS A 80 -6.21 24.60 13.83
CA LYS A 80 -5.71 25.34 12.66
C LYS A 80 -4.42 24.74 12.07
N ILE A 81 -4.25 23.43 12.19
CA ILE A 81 -3.15 22.71 11.55
C ILE A 81 -3.54 22.49 10.07
N PRO A 82 -2.74 22.97 9.10
CA PRO A 82 -2.98 22.69 7.69
C PRO A 82 -2.84 21.19 7.41
N PHE A 83 -3.84 20.58 6.78
CA PHE A 83 -3.81 19.18 6.34
C PHE A 83 -4.79 18.96 5.19
N ASP A 84 -4.39 18.10 4.25
CA ASP A 84 -5.10 17.89 2.99
C ASP A 84 -5.76 16.52 2.94
N VAL A 85 -5.20 15.54 3.66
CA VAL A 85 -5.58 14.13 3.49
C VAL A 85 -5.81 13.43 4.84
N GLN A 86 -7.01 12.88 5.02
CA GLN A 86 -7.31 11.96 6.12
C GLN A 86 -7.14 10.52 5.66
N TRP A 87 -6.45 9.73 6.47
CA TRP A 87 -6.22 8.31 6.19
C TRP A 87 -6.97 7.40 7.16
N ASN A 88 -7.26 6.16 6.73
CA ASN A 88 -7.54 5.05 7.65
C ASN A 88 -6.68 3.83 7.30
N ASP A 89 -6.09 3.25 8.35
CA ASP A 89 -5.47 1.92 8.31
C ASP A 89 -6.53 0.81 8.37
N ILE A 90 -6.13 -0.47 8.41
CA ILE A 90 -6.97 -1.67 8.25
C ILE A 90 -8.21 -1.74 9.15
N ASP A 91 -8.25 -0.95 10.23
CA ASP A 91 -9.38 -0.85 11.16
C ASP A 91 -10.73 -0.60 10.47
N TYR A 92 -10.74 0.07 9.31
CA TYR A 92 -11.99 0.39 8.60
C TYR A 92 -12.66 -0.84 7.98
N MET A 93 -11.89 -1.88 7.66
CA MET A 93 -12.33 -3.06 6.92
C MET A 93 -13.18 -3.99 7.79
N ASP A 94 -14.13 -4.70 7.18
CA ASP A 94 -14.81 -5.82 7.83
C ASP A 94 -13.85 -7.02 7.89
N ASN A 95 -13.57 -7.51 9.10
CA ASN A 95 -12.62 -8.62 9.35
C ASN A 95 -11.22 -8.47 8.73
N PHE A 96 -10.79 -7.23 8.47
CA PHE A 96 -9.54 -6.90 7.77
C PHE A 96 -9.50 -7.41 6.31
N ASN A 97 -10.67 -7.52 5.67
CA ASN A 97 -10.80 -7.91 4.27
C ASN A 97 -10.80 -6.68 3.35
N ASP A 98 -9.92 -6.67 2.35
CA ASP A 98 -9.88 -5.63 1.33
C ASP A 98 -11.22 -5.45 0.63
N PHE A 99 -11.48 -4.23 0.16
CA PHE A 99 -12.70 -3.84 -0.54
C PHE A 99 -13.99 -3.93 0.30
N THR A 100 -13.84 -3.94 1.63
CA THR A 100 -14.96 -3.91 2.58
C THR A 100 -14.82 -2.74 3.55
N TYR A 101 -15.89 -2.41 4.26
CA TYR A 101 -15.78 -1.64 5.50
C TYR A 101 -16.77 -2.14 6.54
N ASP A 102 -16.39 -2.09 7.82
CA ASP A 102 -17.22 -2.52 8.94
C ASP A 102 -18.45 -1.59 9.07
N LYS A 103 -19.62 -2.14 8.75
CA LYS A 103 -20.90 -1.41 8.75
C LYS A 103 -21.37 -0.98 10.14
N THR A 104 -20.79 -1.55 11.19
CA THR A 104 -21.09 -1.23 12.60
C THR A 104 -20.11 -0.17 13.11
N THR A 105 -18.82 -0.50 13.11
CA THR A 105 -17.79 0.34 13.73
C THR A 105 -17.43 1.55 12.87
N TYR A 106 -17.59 1.43 11.56
CA TYR A 106 -17.39 2.48 10.58
C TYR A 106 -18.71 2.89 9.89
N SER A 107 -19.83 2.74 10.59
CA SER A 107 -21.11 3.35 10.20
C SER A 107 -20.92 4.87 10.02
N GLY A 108 -21.23 5.42 8.85
CA GLY A 108 -21.03 6.85 8.57
C GLY A 108 -19.74 7.20 7.83
N LEU A 109 -18.89 6.21 7.51
CA LEU A 109 -17.65 6.45 6.76
C LEU A 109 -17.91 7.07 5.37
N PRO A 110 -18.85 6.57 4.55
CA PRO A 110 -19.15 7.18 3.25
C PRO A 110 -19.54 8.67 3.37
N GLU A 111 -20.41 9.00 4.32
CA GLU A 111 -20.88 10.36 4.56
C GLU A 111 -19.75 11.28 5.05
N PHE A 112 -18.82 10.74 5.85
CA PHE A 112 -17.62 11.48 6.25
C PHE A 112 -16.69 11.75 5.07
N VAL A 113 -16.47 10.76 4.20
CA VAL A 113 -15.65 10.93 2.98
C VAL A 113 -16.27 11.98 2.07
N GLU A 114 -17.59 11.93 1.85
CA GLU A 114 -18.31 12.96 1.09
C GLU A 114 -18.18 14.36 1.71
N LEU A 115 -18.25 14.46 3.04
CA LEU A 115 -18.10 15.72 3.76
C LEU A 115 -16.72 16.34 3.52
N ILE A 116 -15.64 15.56 3.65
CA ILE A 116 -14.28 16.10 3.51
C ILE A 116 -13.97 16.44 2.04
N HIS A 117 -14.51 15.70 1.08
CA HIS A 117 -14.43 16.04 -0.34
C HIS A 117 -15.11 17.38 -0.66
N LYS A 118 -16.28 17.67 -0.06
CA LYS A 118 -16.95 18.98 -0.20
C LYS A 118 -16.13 20.14 0.36
N LEU A 119 -15.14 19.85 1.21
CA LEU A 119 -14.22 20.83 1.78
C LEU A 119 -12.88 20.91 1.03
N GLY A 120 -12.74 20.22 -0.10
CA GLY A 120 -11.51 20.19 -0.91
C GLY A 120 -10.41 19.28 -0.37
N MET A 121 -10.72 18.46 0.65
CA MET A 121 -9.79 17.49 1.21
C MET A 121 -9.92 16.14 0.49
N HIS A 122 -8.96 15.24 0.75
CA HIS A 122 -8.90 13.93 0.14
C HIS A 122 -8.92 12.82 1.20
N TYR A 123 -9.38 11.64 0.80
CA TYR A 123 -9.38 10.44 1.63
C TYR A 123 -8.46 9.38 1.02
N VAL A 124 -7.64 8.76 1.87
CA VAL A 124 -6.82 7.61 1.47
C VAL A 124 -7.04 6.47 2.46
N MET A 125 -7.12 5.25 1.94
CA MET A 125 -7.26 4.04 2.73
C MET A 125 -6.18 3.05 2.34
N ILE A 126 -5.75 2.23 3.30
CA ILE A 126 -4.87 1.10 3.00
C ILE A 126 -5.65 0.03 2.20
N ILE A 127 -4.93 -0.65 1.33
CA ILE A 127 -5.34 -1.88 0.63
C ILE A 127 -4.14 -2.83 0.71
N ASP A 128 -4.38 -4.07 1.10
CA ASP A 128 -3.38 -5.13 1.14
C ASP A 128 -3.44 -6.00 -0.14
N PRO A 129 -2.36 -6.73 -0.48
CA PRO A 129 -2.37 -7.61 -1.64
C PRO A 129 -2.96 -9.00 -1.34
N GLY A 130 -3.02 -9.40 -0.06
CA GLY A 130 -3.47 -10.73 0.33
C GLY A 130 -4.98 -10.79 0.49
N VAL A 131 -5.63 -11.72 -0.20
CA VAL A 131 -7.09 -11.83 -0.22
C VAL A 131 -7.56 -12.95 0.71
N SER A 132 -8.55 -12.69 1.57
CA SER A 132 -9.11 -13.74 2.45
C SER A 132 -9.69 -14.91 1.65
N GLY A 133 -9.07 -16.08 1.76
CA GLY A 133 -9.53 -17.33 1.15
C GLY A 133 -10.32 -18.23 2.11
N GLY A 134 -10.63 -17.72 3.31
CA GLY A 134 -11.38 -18.45 4.35
C GLY A 134 -12.81 -17.98 4.55
N GLU A 135 -13.28 -17.01 3.76
CA GLU A 135 -14.68 -16.56 3.81
C GLU A 135 -15.64 -17.63 3.26
N LYS A 136 -16.93 -17.48 3.58
CA LYS A 136 -17.96 -18.35 3.02
C LYS A 136 -18.05 -18.12 1.50
N SER A 137 -18.11 -19.19 0.72
CA SER A 137 -18.26 -19.08 -0.74
C SER A 137 -19.50 -18.24 -1.11
N GLY A 138 -19.31 -17.30 -2.03
CA GLY A 138 -20.34 -16.37 -2.48
C GLY A 138 -20.57 -15.17 -1.56
N THR A 139 -19.78 -14.99 -0.50
CA THR A 139 -19.90 -13.84 0.41
C THR A 139 -18.75 -12.85 0.31
N TYR A 140 -17.69 -13.16 -0.44
CA TYR A 140 -16.53 -12.28 -0.59
C TYR A 140 -16.07 -12.22 -2.06
N PRO A 141 -16.66 -11.30 -2.86
CA PRO A 141 -16.42 -11.20 -4.30
C PRO A 141 -14.94 -11.10 -4.71
N PRO A 142 -14.06 -10.35 -4.01
CA PRO A 142 -12.63 -10.31 -4.37
C PRO A 142 -11.97 -11.69 -4.46
N TYR A 143 -12.33 -12.61 -3.55
CA TYR A 143 -11.86 -13.99 -3.60
C TYR A 143 -12.59 -14.81 -4.67
N ASP A 144 -13.92 -14.77 -4.69
CA ASP A 144 -14.74 -15.59 -5.58
C ASP A 144 -14.46 -15.26 -7.07
N GLU A 145 -14.35 -13.98 -7.42
CA GLU A 145 -14.02 -13.50 -8.77
C GLU A 145 -12.54 -13.78 -9.10
N GLY A 146 -11.62 -13.57 -8.16
CA GLY A 146 -10.20 -13.87 -8.37
C GLY A 146 -9.95 -15.36 -8.66
N MET A 147 -10.72 -16.25 -8.02
CA MET A 147 -10.70 -17.69 -8.31
C MET A 147 -11.23 -17.99 -9.72
N GLN A 148 -12.31 -17.33 -10.14
CA GLN A 148 -12.88 -17.49 -11.49
C GLN A 148 -11.93 -16.99 -12.59
N MET A 149 -11.20 -15.91 -12.31
CA MET A 149 -10.23 -15.32 -13.23
C MET A 149 -8.87 -16.03 -13.24
N ASP A 150 -8.64 -16.98 -12.33
CA ASP A 150 -7.38 -17.72 -12.18
C ASP A 150 -6.15 -16.81 -11.97
N ILE A 151 -6.30 -15.76 -11.15
CA ILE A 151 -5.27 -14.71 -10.98
C ILE A 151 -4.33 -14.91 -9.79
N PHE A 152 -4.63 -15.86 -8.89
CA PHE A 152 -3.82 -16.05 -7.68
C PHE A 152 -2.52 -16.80 -7.97
N ILE A 153 -1.50 -16.51 -7.17
CA ILE A 153 -0.22 -17.20 -7.23
C ILE A 153 -0.44 -18.69 -6.91
N LYS A 154 0.14 -19.56 -7.71
CA LYS A 154 0.09 -21.01 -7.54
C LYS A 154 1.38 -21.56 -6.95
N ASN A 155 1.26 -22.61 -6.14
CA ASN A 155 2.39 -23.39 -5.66
C ASN A 155 2.92 -24.34 -6.76
N SER A 156 3.95 -25.14 -6.44
CA SER A 156 4.56 -26.08 -7.39
C SER A 156 3.65 -27.22 -7.85
N THR A 157 2.52 -27.48 -7.16
CA THR A 157 1.51 -28.45 -7.59
C THR A 157 0.43 -27.84 -8.46
N GLY A 158 0.51 -26.54 -8.78
CA GLY A 158 -0.47 -25.81 -9.58
C GLY A 158 -1.72 -25.39 -8.80
N GLN A 159 -1.74 -25.57 -7.48
CA GLN A 159 -2.82 -25.13 -6.61
C GLN A 159 -2.56 -23.71 -6.12
N VAL A 160 -3.61 -22.95 -5.81
CA VAL A 160 -3.47 -21.62 -5.21
C VAL A 160 -2.67 -21.71 -3.91
N LEU A 161 -1.66 -20.85 -3.78
CA LEU A 161 -0.81 -20.76 -2.61
C LEU A 161 -1.59 -20.16 -1.45
N ILE A 162 -1.60 -20.84 -0.30
CA ILE A 162 -2.26 -20.34 0.91
C ILE A 162 -1.21 -19.79 1.87
N GLY A 163 -1.34 -18.51 2.22
CA GLY A 163 -0.59 -17.82 3.24
C GLY A 163 -1.45 -17.37 4.43
N ARG A 164 -0.92 -16.42 5.20
CA ARG A 164 -1.61 -15.78 6.32
C ARG A 164 -1.15 -14.33 6.46
N VAL A 165 -2.09 -13.40 6.35
CA VAL A 165 -1.90 -11.97 6.67
C VAL A 165 -2.96 -11.52 7.68
N TRP A 166 -3.38 -10.25 7.64
CA TRP A 166 -4.25 -9.61 8.63
C TRP A 166 -5.66 -10.21 8.74
N ASN A 167 -6.22 -10.74 7.65
CA ASN A 167 -7.60 -11.26 7.62
C ASN A 167 -7.86 -12.26 8.75
N LYS A 168 -9.01 -12.16 9.41
CA LYS A 168 -9.33 -13.02 10.57
C LYS A 168 -9.64 -14.47 10.22
N SER A 169 -9.91 -14.78 8.95
CA SER A 169 -10.26 -16.12 8.48
C SER A 169 -9.10 -17.14 8.62
N GLY A 170 -7.87 -16.65 8.77
CA GLY A 170 -6.67 -17.48 8.97
C GLY A 170 -6.17 -18.19 7.72
N LYS A 171 -6.75 -17.88 6.55
CA LYS A 171 -6.34 -18.33 5.21
C LYS A 171 -6.35 -17.14 4.26
N THR A 172 -5.21 -16.87 3.64
CA THR A 172 -5.05 -15.81 2.64
C THR A 172 -4.51 -16.40 1.35
N VAL A 173 -4.93 -15.90 0.20
CA VAL A 173 -4.39 -16.22 -1.12
C VAL A 173 -3.74 -15.03 -1.78
#